data_AF-A0A1H7YIF5-F1
#
_entry.id   AF-A0A1H7YIF5-F1
#
_cell.length_a   1.000
_cell.length_b   1.000
_cell.length_c   1.000
_cell.angle_alpha   90.00
_cell.angle_beta   90.00
_cell.angle_gamma   90.00
#
_symmetry.space_group_name_H-M   'P 1'
#
loop_
_entity.id
_entity.type
_entity.pdbx_description
1 polymer ?
#
loop_
_entity_poly.entity_id
_entity_poly.type
_entity_poly.pdbx_seq_one_letter_code
_entity_poly.pdbx_strand_id
1 'polypeptide(L)'
;MTAGLTKWALSLVTMCVLLPGASEAAGLKITLQSDEGTYFSRCNGCQKTVDNKIPDTVTTHAKDATGAYSQFELVLVGNGKVALKSDNGKFVARCNGCIVGGAKPDFVTVHADSASQAYAQFSIERLSNGKYALKADTGKYLARCNGCSPGASTPNTVTVHATDPNKEAYAQWAITPLFPKGQKISLQADTGLYFARCNGCQKTVNNKFPDTVTVHVKAPTETYDQFEVREMGGGKIALKSDNGKYVARCNGCIVGSKQPDTLAVHVDDPAAAYAQFKPVLLNNGKWALESDTGKYAARCNNCSPGASQANTVTVHATDPNKEAYAQWNIAYAP
;
A
#
# COMPACT_ATOMS: atom_id res chain seq x y z
N MET A 1 0.60 -19.57 9.36
CA MET A 1 0.30 -18.54 8.32
C MET A 1 0.26 -17.20 9.03
N THR A 2 0.83 -16.11 8.50
CA THR A 2 1.04 -14.77 9.15
C THR A 2 2.39 -14.51 9.86
N ALA A 3 3.54 -14.81 9.24
CA ALA A 3 4.84 -14.36 9.78
C ALA A 3 5.35 -13.03 9.21
N GLY A 4 4.83 -12.55 8.07
CA GLY A 4 5.50 -11.49 7.33
C GLY A 4 4.97 -10.07 7.45
N LEU A 5 3.73 -9.90 7.94
CA LEU A 5 3.21 -8.60 8.33
C LEU A 5 3.88 -8.05 9.62
N THR A 6 4.44 -8.94 10.45
CA THR A 6 5.35 -8.61 11.58
C THR A 6 6.58 -7.85 11.13
N LYS A 7 7.14 -8.21 9.97
CA LYS A 7 8.27 -7.47 9.40
C LYS A 7 7.81 -6.16 8.77
N TRP A 8 6.55 -5.95 8.40
CA TRP A 8 6.16 -4.71 7.73
C TRP A 8 6.00 -3.51 8.68
N ALA A 9 5.21 -3.63 9.73
CA ALA A 9 5.06 -2.54 10.71
C ALA A 9 6.32 -2.37 11.57
N LEU A 10 6.96 -3.49 11.96
CA LEU A 10 8.21 -3.44 12.71
C LEU A 10 9.39 -3.05 11.81
N SER A 11 9.47 -3.40 10.51
CA SER A 11 10.56 -2.89 9.64
C SER A 11 10.34 -1.45 9.22
N LEU A 12 9.10 -0.94 9.09
CA LEU A 12 8.91 0.52 8.94
C LEU A 12 9.37 1.29 10.19
N VAL A 13 9.10 0.77 11.39
CA VAL A 13 9.52 1.40 12.66
C VAL A 13 10.99 1.13 13.00
N THR A 14 11.56 -0.02 12.59
CA THR A 14 12.93 -0.45 12.91
C THR A 14 13.94 -0.04 11.82
N MET A 15 13.56 0.05 10.52
CA MET A 15 14.43 0.63 9.48
C MET A 15 14.61 2.14 9.64
N CYS A 16 13.63 2.82 10.25
CA CYS A 16 13.76 4.24 10.61
C CYS A 16 14.89 4.52 11.62
N VAL A 17 15.40 3.49 12.34
CA VAL A 17 16.48 3.64 13.33
C VAL A 17 17.88 3.41 12.72
N LEU A 18 17.98 2.84 11.51
CA LEU A 18 19.27 2.39 10.95
C LEU A 18 19.66 2.95 9.57
N LEU A 19 18.81 3.73 8.92
CA LEU A 19 19.15 4.41 7.66
C LEU A 19 18.79 5.90 7.71
N PRO A 20 19.77 6.81 7.81
CA PRO A 20 19.50 8.22 7.57
C PRO A 20 19.21 8.43 6.09
N GLY A 21 17.97 8.79 5.74
CA GLY A 21 17.65 9.41 4.45
C GLY A 21 16.50 8.84 3.61
N ALA A 22 15.79 7.78 4.02
CA ALA A 22 14.66 7.26 3.24
C ALA A 22 13.32 7.47 3.97
N SER A 23 12.46 8.33 3.43
CA SER A 23 11.07 8.52 3.85
C SER A 23 10.18 7.36 3.35
N GLU A 24 10.46 6.13 3.76
CA GLU A 24 9.86 4.91 3.16
C GLU A 24 8.33 4.76 3.37
N ALA A 25 7.70 5.65 4.13
CA ALA A 25 6.25 5.64 4.39
C ALA A 25 5.46 6.76 3.71
N ALA A 26 6.12 7.78 3.14
CA ALA A 26 5.40 8.89 2.50
C ALA A 26 4.58 8.34 1.32
N GLY A 27 3.27 8.58 1.30
CA GLY A 27 2.36 8.07 0.26
C GLY A 27 1.82 6.64 0.46
N LEU A 28 2.27 5.90 1.49
CA LEU A 28 1.73 4.56 1.79
C LEU A 28 0.29 4.65 2.29
N LYS A 29 -0.64 4.10 1.51
CA LYS A 29 -2.05 3.98 1.93
C LYS A 29 -2.33 2.62 2.54
N ILE A 30 -3.13 2.62 3.60
CA ILE A 30 -3.63 1.43 4.28
C ILE A 30 -5.16 1.49 4.39
N THR A 31 -5.75 0.33 4.64
CA THR A 31 -7.12 0.20 5.12
C THR A 31 -7.15 -0.60 6.42
N LEU A 32 -8.16 -0.37 7.26
CA LEU A 32 -8.36 -1.09 8.51
C LEU A 32 -9.73 -1.76 8.48
N GLN A 33 -9.77 -3.08 8.51
CA GLN A 33 -11.02 -3.85 8.59
C GLN A 33 -11.34 -4.16 10.05
N SER A 34 -12.57 -3.92 10.45
CA SER A 34 -13.10 -4.24 11.78
C SER A 34 -13.34 -5.74 11.96
N ASP A 35 -13.69 -6.14 13.19
CA ASP A 35 -14.14 -7.49 13.55
C ASP A 35 -15.43 -7.93 12.84
N GLU A 36 -16.24 -7.00 12.34
CA GLU A 36 -17.47 -7.29 11.57
C GLU A 36 -17.24 -7.34 10.05
N GLY A 37 -15.99 -7.20 9.59
CA GLY A 37 -15.63 -7.27 8.17
C GLY A 37 -15.89 -5.98 7.38
N THR A 38 -16.44 -4.93 8.01
CA THR A 38 -16.54 -3.60 7.41
C THR A 38 -15.28 -2.77 7.70
N TYR A 39 -15.05 -1.75 6.88
CA TYR A 39 -13.84 -0.95 6.91
C TYR A 39 -14.00 0.33 7.71
N PHE A 40 -12.95 0.68 8.45
CA PHE A 40 -12.74 1.97 9.08
C PHE A 40 -12.76 3.04 7.99
N SER A 41 -13.69 3.98 8.09
CA SER A 41 -13.91 4.98 7.05
C SER A 41 -14.20 6.34 7.63
N ARG A 42 -13.64 7.38 7.00
CA ARG A 42 -14.12 8.75 7.20
C ARG A 42 -15.57 8.81 6.76
N CYS A 43 -16.40 9.48 7.54
CA CYS A 43 -17.74 9.82 7.10
C CYS A 43 -18.07 11.27 7.38
N ASN A 44 -18.32 12.00 6.30
CA ASN A 44 -18.77 13.38 6.31
C ASN A 44 -20.28 13.43 6.57
N GLY A 45 -20.70 14.15 7.61
CA GLY A 45 -22.11 14.33 7.93
C GLY A 45 -22.83 13.07 8.41
N CYS A 46 -22.09 11.99 8.73
CA CYS A 46 -22.69 10.81 9.37
C CYS A 46 -23.18 11.10 10.80
N GLN A 47 -22.77 12.21 11.41
CA GLN A 47 -23.08 12.52 12.79
C GLN A 47 -23.75 13.89 12.93
N LYS A 48 -24.96 13.91 13.50
CA LYS A 48 -25.77 15.11 13.73
C LYS A 48 -25.52 15.78 15.09
N THR A 49 -24.96 15.05 16.04
CA THR A 49 -24.72 15.51 17.43
C THR A 49 -23.26 15.87 17.69
N VAL A 50 -22.44 15.96 16.64
CA VAL A 50 -21.06 16.41 16.77
C VAL A 50 -21.06 17.92 16.98
N ASP A 51 -20.22 18.43 17.88
CA ASP A 51 -19.93 19.87 17.95
C ASP A 51 -19.61 20.35 16.51
N ASN A 52 -20.39 21.32 16.00
CA ASN A 52 -20.51 21.71 14.58
C ASN A 52 -19.19 22.14 13.90
N LYS A 53 -18.07 22.07 14.61
CA LYS A 53 -16.71 22.33 14.13
C LYS A 53 -15.99 21.08 13.62
N ILE A 54 -16.52 19.87 13.84
CA ILE A 54 -15.88 18.60 13.42
C ILE A 54 -16.89 17.76 12.60
N PRO A 55 -17.12 18.07 11.31
CA PRO A 55 -18.14 17.39 10.52
C PRO A 55 -17.79 15.93 10.16
N ASP A 56 -16.50 15.60 10.17
CA ASP A 56 -15.98 14.31 9.74
C ASP A 56 -15.74 13.38 10.93
N THR A 57 -16.54 12.33 11.00
CA THR A 57 -16.39 11.24 11.99
C THR A 57 -15.71 10.03 11.38
N VAL A 58 -15.33 9.07 12.23
CA VAL A 58 -14.91 7.74 11.79
C VAL A 58 -15.95 6.70 12.16
N THR A 59 -16.29 5.85 11.20
CA THR A 59 -17.29 4.79 11.30
C THR A 59 -16.75 3.49 10.72
N THR A 60 -17.45 2.37 10.94
CA THR A 60 -17.13 1.08 10.27
C THR A 60 -18.33 0.55 9.50
N HIS A 61 -18.68 1.21 8.40
CA HIS A 61 -19.86 0.86 7.58
C HIS A 61 -19.51 0.46 6.14
N ALA A 62 -18.36 0.91 5.63
CA ALA A 62 -17.98 0.63 4.25
C ALA A 62 -17.69 -0.86 4.07
N LYS A 63 -18.09 -1.40 2.91
CA LYS A 63 -17.79 -2.78 2.50
C LYS A 63 -16.62 -2.86 1.52
N ASP A 64 -16.21 -1.71 0.97
CA ASP A 64 -15.13 -1.62 0.01
C ASP A 64 -13.87 -1.04 0.67
N ALA A 65 -12.82 -1.84 0.69
CA ALA A 65 -11.47 -1.47 1.13
C ALA A 65 -10.84 -0.37 0.26
N THR A 66 -11.29 -0.24 -0.98
CA THR A 66 -10.71 0.63 -2.01
C THR A 66 -11.49 1.93 -2.20
N GLY A 67 -12.62 2.12 -1.54
CA GLY A 67 -13.32 3.40 -1.52
C GLY A 67 -12.46 4.50 -0.90
N ALA A 68 -12.45 5.70 -1.47
CA ALA A 68 -11.55 6.80 -1.06
C ALA A 68 -11.61 7.09 0.45
N TYR A 69 -12.79 6.99 1.06
CA TYR A 69 -12.99 7.24 2.50
C TYR A 69 -12.50 6.12 3.42
N SER A 70 -12.20 4.92 2.89
CA SER A 70 -11.68 3.76 3.62
C SER A 70 -10.16 3.62 3.54
N GLN A 71 -9.49 4.57 2.87
CA GLN A 71 -8.05 4.59 2.71
C GLN A 71 -7.43 5.72 3.53
N PHE A 72 -6.34 5.41 4.20
CA PHE A 72 -5.60 6.38 4.99
C PHE A 72 -4.12 6.29 4.65
N GLU A 73 -3.49 7.44 4.40
CA GLU A 73 -2.05 7.52 4.29
C GLU A 73 -1.45 7.36 5.70
N LEU A 74 -0.52 6.41 5.84
CA LEU A 74 0.20 6.14 7.06
C LEU A 74 1.40 7.07 7.18
N VAL A 75 1.35 7.99 8.13
CA VAL A 75 2.43 8.96 8.36
C VAL A 75 3.23 8.55 9.59
N LEU A 76 4.54 8.35 9.45
CA LEU A 76 5.43 8.09 10.57
C LEU A 76 5.71 9.39 11.32
N VAL A 77 5.49 9.38 12.64
CA VAL A 77 5.69 10.56 13.49
C VAL A 77 6.98 10.45 14.32
N GLY A 78 7.58 9.26 14.36
CA GLY A 78 8.75 8.95 15.18
C GLY A 78 8.36 8.31 16.52
N ASN A 79 9.35 7.81 17.27
CA ASN A 79 9.17 7.16 18.57
C ASN A 79 8.13 6.01 18.56
N GLY A 80 8.06 5.26 17.46
CA GLY A 80 7.11 4.16 17.28
C GLY A 80 5.65 4.58 17.09
N LYS A 81 5.38 5.87 16.87
CA LYS A 81 4.04 6.40 16.64
C LYS A 81 3.78 6.69 15.17
N VAL A 82 2.50 6.58 14.81
CA VAL A 82 1.98 6.88 13.47
C VAL A 82 0.79 7.83 13.56
N ALA A 83 0.49 8.51 12.47
CA ALA A 83 -0.77 9.21 12.25
C ALA A 83 -1.43 8.67 10.98
N LEU A 84 -2.76 8.75 10.90
CA LEU A 84 -3.53 8.32 9.74
C LEU A 84 -4.12 9.54 9.05
N LYS A 85 -3.59 9.88 7.88
CA LYS A 85 -4.07 11.01 7.09
C LYS A 85 -5.18 10.55 6.14
N SER A 86 -6.30 11.26 6.13
CA SER A 86 -7.47 10.94 5.33
C SER A 86 -7.44 11.66 3.97
N ASP A 87 -8.41 11.37 3.11
CA ASP A 87 -8.54 11.92 1.76
C ASP A 87 -8.74 13.45 1.74
N ASN A 88 -9.27 14.03 2.82
CA ASN A 88 -9.44 15.47 3.00
C ASN A 88 -8.15 16.19 3.47
N GLY A 89 -7.03 15.46 3.59
CA GLY A 89 -5.74 16.01 4.04
C GLY A 89 -5.58 16.16 5.55
N LYS A 90 -6.65 15.97 6.34
CA LYS A 90 -6.62 16.00 7.80
C LYS A 90 -6.32 14.62 8.38
N PHE A 91 -6.03 14.57 9.68
CA PHE A 91 -5.64 13.36 10.38
C PHE A 91 -6.78 12.82 11.25
N VAL A 92 -6.87 11.49 11.30
CA VAL A 92 -7.66 10.73 12.27
C VAL A 92 -7.16 11.08 13.65
N ALA A 93 -8.08 11.46 14.54
CA ALA A 93 -7.73 11.89 15.87
C ALA A 93 -8.83 11.61 16.89
N ARG A 94 -8.40 11.39 18.14
CA ARG A 94 -9.27 11.30 19.30
C ARG A 94 -9.91 12.66 19.55
N CYS A 95 -11.19 12.62 19.91
CA CYS A 95 -12.04 13.77 20.12
C CYS A 95 -12.85 13.54 21.40
N ASN A 96 -12.50 14.28 22.45
CA ASN A 96 -13.11 14.13 23.77
C ASN A 96 -14.38 15.01 23.89
N GLY A 97 -15.49 14.41 24.32
CA GLY A 97 -16.74 15.11 24.58
C GLY A 97 -17.43 15.72 23.36
N CYS A 98 -16.97 15.41 22.14
CA CYS A 98 -17.48 16.08 20.95
C CYS A 98 -18.76 15.49 20.37
N ILE A 99 -19.17 14.30 20.82
CA ILE A 99 -20.48 13.73 20.48
C ILE A 99 -21.42 13.93 21.65
N VAL A 100 -22.42 14.80 21.48
CA VAL A 100 -23.41 15.09 22.52
C VAL A 100 -24.24 13.84 22.81
N GLY A 101 -24.27 13.43 24.08
CA GLY A 101 -24.96 12.21 24.54
C GLY A 101 -24.26 10.90 24.16
N GLY A 102 -23.03 10.96 23.64
CA GLY A 102 -22.25 9.77 23.31
C GLY A 102 -22.03 8.84 24.50
N ALA A 103 -22.18 7.54 24.28
CA ALA A 103 -21.99 6.51 25.32
C ALA A 103 -20.53 6.38 25.80
N LYS A 104 -19.58 6.96 25.06
CA LYS A 104 -18.16 7.05 25.38
C LYS A 104 -17.71 8.51 25.31
N PRO A 105 -16.78 8.96 26.16
CA PRO A 105 -16.28 10.33 26.08
C PRO A 105 -15.36 10.55 24.89
N ASP A 106 -14.58 9.54 24.48
CA ASP A 106 -13.56 9.66 23.44
C ASP A 106 -14.01 9.01 22.12
N PHE A 107 -14.39 9.85 21.16
CA PHE A 107 -14.71 9.44 19.79
C PHE A 107 -13.52 9.64 18.85
N VAL A 108 -13.62 9.03 17.68
CA VAL A 108 -12.60 9.16 16.63
C VAL A 108 -13.20 9.91 15.46
N THR A 109 -12.50 10.95 15.04
CA THR A 109 -12.94 11.90 14.01
C THR A 109 -11.76 12.25 13.12
N VAL A 110 -12.01 12.96 12.02
CA VAL A 110 -10.95 13.41 11.09
C VAL A 110 -10.90 14.93 11.12
N HIS A 111 -10.13 15.48 12.05
CA HIS A 111 -10.11 16.93 12.29
C HIS A 111 -8.73 17.52 12.52
N ALA A 112 -7.75 16.72 12.94
CA ALA A 112 -6.41 17.19 13.25
C ALA A 112 -5.72 17.70 11.97
N ASP A 113 -5.11 18.88 12.05
CA ASP A 113 -4.42 19.50 10.90
C ASP A 113 -2.95 19.07 10.82
N SER A 114 -2.43 18.38 11.84
CA SER A 114 -1.04 17.94 11.89
C SER A 114 -0.87 16.58 12.57
N ALA A 115 0.01 15.76 11.99
CA ALA A 115 0.47 14.50 12.56
C ALA A 115 1.20 14.66 13.91
N SER A 116 1.71 15.86 14.23
CA SER A 116 2.42 16.14 15.48
C SER A 116 1.49 16.29 16.70
N GLN A 117 0.17 16.41 16.49
CA GLN A 117 -0.80 16.54 17.57
C GLN A 117 -0.95 15.20 18.30
N ALA A 118 -0.75 15.18 19.63
CA ALA A 118 -0.70 13.94 20.41
C ALA A 118 -1.98 13.09 20.26
N TYR A 119 -3.15 13.72 20.19
CA TYR A 119 -4.44 13.06 20.02
C TYR A 119 -4.67 12.52 18.59
N ALA A 120 -3.78 12.81 17.64
CA ALA A 120 -3.77 12.24 16.29
C ALA A 120 -2.71 11.13 16.11
N GLN A 121 -1.99 10.78 17.17
CA GLN A 121 -0.93 9.77 17.15
C GLN A 121 -1.39 8.47 17.77
N PHE A 122 -0.98 7.37 17.15
CA PHE A 122 -1.26 6.01 17.61
C PHE A 122 0.01 5.17 17.65
N SER A 123 0.13 4.31 18.65
CA SER A 123 1.08 3.19 18.63
C SER A 123 0.37 1.97 18.04
N ILE A 124 1.02 1.30 17.09
CA ILE A 124 0.49 0.06 16.51
C ILE A 124 1.08 -1.13 17.28
N GLU A 125 0.20 -1.96 17.84
CA GLU A 125 0.56 -3.18 18.54
C GLU A 125 0.04 -4.39 17.76
N ARG A 126 0.93 -5.36 17.50
CA ARG A 126 0.53 -6.61 16.86
C ARG A 126 0.05 -7.60 17.90
N LEU A 127 -1.12 -8.17 17.66
CA LEU A 127 -1.74 -9.16 18.53
C LEU A 127 -1.32 -10.59 18.14
N SER A 128 -1.46 -11.53 19.07
CA SER A 128 -1.09 -12.95 18.86
C SER A 128 -1.86 -13.62 17.72
N ASN A 129 -3.06 -13.15 17.41
CA ASN A 129 -3.89 -13.63 16.31
C ASN A 129 -3.55 -13.00 14.94
N GLY A 130 -2.48 -12.20 14.87
CA GLY A 130 -2.02 -11.56 13.64
C GLY A 130 -2.74 -10.27 13.27
N LYS A 131 -3.79 -9.86 14.00
CA LYS A 131 -4.43 -8.54 13.88
C LYS A 131 -3.63 -7.46 14.63
N TYR A 132 -4.11 -6.23 14.56
CA TYR A 132 -3.46 -5.07 15.16
C TYR A 132 -4.41 -4.31 16.08
N ALA A 133 -3.84 -3.70 17.12
CA ALA A 133 -4.49 -2.70 17.94
C ALA A 133 -3.80 -1.34 17.75
N LEU A 134 -4.56 -0.26 17.82
CA LEU A 134 -4.04 1.10 17.71
C LEU A 134 -4.27 1.81 19.03
N LYS A 135 -3.21 2.05 19.79
CA LYS A 135 -3.24 2.68 21.10
C LYS A 135 -3.14 4.19 20.96
N ALA A 136 -4.11 4.92 21.49
CA ALA A 136 -4.12 6.37 21.49
C ALA A 136 -3.29 6.98 22.63
N ASP A 137 -3.22 8.31 22.66
CA ASP A 137 -2.56 9.13 23.70
C ASP A 137 -3.08 8.88 25.13
N THR A 138 -4.30 8.37 25.27
CA THR A 138 -4.90 8.01 26.58
C THR A 138 -4.44 6.66 27.12
N GLY A 139 -3.69 5.89 26.34
CA GLY A 139 -3.31 4.51 26.66
C GLY A 139 -4.40 3.47 26.38
N LYS A 140 -5.58 3.90 25.91
CA LYS A 140 -6.67 3.02 25.44
C LYS A 140 -6.59 2.81 23.93
N TYR A 141 -7.34 1.84 23.42
CA TYR A 141 -7.27 1.43 22.02
C TYR A 141 -8.47 1.89 21.19
N LEU A 142 -8.22 2.16 19.90
CA LEU A 142 -9.24 2.37 18.89
C LEU A 142 -10.14 1.14 18.80
N ALA A 143 -11.44 1.38 18.91
CA ALA A 143 -12.45 0.36 19.07
C ALA A 143 -13.72 0.73 18.30
N ARG A 144 -14.24 -0.22 17.51
CA ARG A 144 -15.59 -0.15 16.97
C ARG A 144 -16.59 -0.10 18.14
N CYS A 145 -17.62 0.73 18.00
CA CYS A 145 -18.61 0.97 19.04
C CYS A 145 -20.00 1.01 18.39
N ASN A 146 -20.77 -0.06 18.58
CA ASN A 146 -22.12 -0.19 18.08
C ASN A 146 -23.10 0.60 18.96
N GLY A 147 -23.90 1.47 18.36
CA GLY A 147 -24.94 2.25 19.04
C GLY A 147 -24.40 3.32 20.01
N CYS A 148 -23.10 3.58 20.00
CA CYS A 148 -22.49 4.47 20.98
C CYS A 148 -22.70 5.96 20.68
N SER A 149 -23.10 6.30 19.46
CA SER A 149 -23.14 7.66 18.95
C SER A 149 -24.56 8.06 18.57
N PRO A 150 -25.31 8.74 19.46
CA PRO A 150 -26.66 9.22 19.14
C PRO A 150 -26.67 10.09 17.89
N GLY A 151 -27.68 9.92 17.04
CA GLY A 151 -27.81 10.70 15.81
C GLY A 151 -26.85 10.30 14.68
N ALA A 152 -26.05 9.24 14.86
CA ALA A 152 -25.26 8.68 13.76
C ALA A 152 -26.16 8.01 12.71
N SER A 153 -25.86 8.21 11.42
CA SER A 153 -26.54 7.52 10.32
C SER A 153 -26.13 6.05 10.18
N THR A 154 -25.05 5.65 10.86
CA THR A 154 -24.55 4.28 10.89
C THR A 154 -24.47 3.77 12.32
N PRO A 155 -24.81 2.50 12.60
CA PRO A 155 -24.79 1.97 13.95
C PRO A 155 -23.36 1.88 14.53
N ASN A 156 -22.36 1.61 13.68
CA ASN A 156 -20.98 1.44 14.11
C ASN A 156 -20.14 2.70 13.93
N THR A 157 -19.77 3.31 15.06
CA THR A 157 -18.77 4.40 15.12
C THR A 157 -17.45 3.89 15.67
N VAL A 158 -16.40 4.71 15.64
CA VAL A 158 -15.12 4.38 16.26
C VAL A 158 -14.85 5.30 17.44
N THR A 159 -14.37 4.72 18.53
CA THR A 159 -14.11 5.37 19.81
C THR A 159 -12.76 4.91 20.36
N VAL A 160 -12.25 5.58 21.40
CA VAL A 160 -11.04 5.19 22.13
C VAL A 160 -11.45 4.74 23.52
N HIS A 161 -11.77 3.45 23.69
CA HIS A 161 -12.28 2.97 24.98
C HIS A 161 -11.78 1.58 25.41
N ALA A 162 -11.34 0.75 24.47
CA ALA A 162 -10.83 -0.58 24.77
C ALA A 162 -9.58 -0.49 25.66
N THR A 163 -9.42 -1.46 26.55
CA THR A 163 -8.35 -1.52 27.55
C THR A 163 -7.45 -2.74 27.38
N ASP A 164 -7.98 -3.84 26.84
CA ASP A 164 -7.26 -5.07 26.55
C ASP A 164 -7.65 -5.62 25.17
N PRO A 165 -6.93 -5.25 24.10
CA PRO A 165 -7.27 -5.66 22.75
C PRO A 165 -7.12 -7.17 22.53
N ASN A 166 -6.48 -7.92 23.44
CA ASN A 166 -6.42 -9.38 23.35
C ASN A 166 -7.76 -10.04 23.71
N LYS A 167 -8.61 -9.35 24.49
CA LYS A 167 -9.93 -9.84 24.92
C LYS A 167 -11.09 -9.13 24.23
N GLU A 168 -10.83 -7.98 23.60
CA GLU A 168 -11.84 -7.10 23.02
C GLU A 168 -11.75 -7.13 21.49
N ALA A 169 -12.50 -8.04 20.85
CA ALA A 169 -12.45 -8.25 19.39
C ALA A 169 -12.72 -6.96 18.59
N TYR A 170 -13.59 -6.08 19.08
CA TYR A 170 -13.93 -4.80 18.46
C TYR A 170 -12.78 -3.76 18.47
N ALA A 171 -11.67 -4.05 19.15
CA ALA A 171 -10.44 -3.26 19.14
C ALA A 171 -9.34 -3.87 18.24
N GLN A 172 -9.66 -4.94 17.51
CA GLN A 172 -8.72 -5.67 16.67
C GLN A 172 -8.98 -5.41 15.18
N TRP A 173 -8.00 -4.84 14.51
CA TRP A 173 -8.09 -4.40 13.13
C TRP A 173 -7.22 -5.27 12.22
N ALA A 174 -7.76 -5.70 11.09
CA ALA A 174 -6.92 -6.20 10.00
C ALA A 174 -6.42 -5.00 9.19
N ILE A 175 -5.14 -4.69 9.32
CA ILE A 175 -4.50 -3.58 8.59
C ILE A 175 -3.88 -4.13 7.32
N THR A 176 -4.29 -3.58 6.17
CA THR A 176 -3.81 -4.03 4.86
C THR A 176 -3.24 -2.85 4.07
N PRO A 177 -1.97 -2.91 3.62
CA PRO A 177 -1.44 -1.92 2.69
C PRO A 177 -2.12 -2.03 1.32
N LEU A 178 -2.33 -0.88 0.69
CA LEU A 178 -2.91 -0.78 -0.63
C LEU A 178 -1.81 -0.51 -1.65
N PHE A 179 -1.92 -1.12 -2.83
CA PHE A 179 -1.01 -0.80 -3.92
C PHE A 179 -1.22 0.66 -4.35
N PRO A 180 -0.16 1.47 -4.54
CA PRO A 180 -0.28 2.91 -4.68
C PRO A 180 -0.71 3.34 -6.09
N LYS A 181 -2.00 3.18 -6.37
CA LYS A 181 -2.64 3.64 -7.59
C LYS A 181 -2.61 5.18 -7.67
N GLY A 182 -2.31 5.70 -8.86
CA GLY A 182 -2.23 7.14 -9.13
C GLY A 182 -0.96 7.82 -8.62
N GLN A 183 0.03 7.05 -8.15
CA GLN A 183 1.32 7.56 -7.69
C GLN A 183 2.45 7.08 -8.60
N LYS A 184 3.61 7.73 -8.51
CA LYS A 184 4.85 7.21 -9.07
C LYS A 184 5.54 6.31 -8.06
N ILE A 185 6.06 5.18 -8.53
CA ILE A 185 6.78 4.22 -7.72
C ILE A 185 8.02 3.69 -8.41
N SER A 186 8.98 3.24 -7.61
CA SER A 186 10.04 2.34 -8.05
C SER A 186 9.83 0.96 -7.41
N LEU A 187 10.19 -0.10 -8.13
CA LEU A 187 10.07 -1.49 -7.65
C LEU A 187 11.46 -2.05 -7.35
N GLN A 188 11.75 -2.30 -6.07
CA GLN A 188 13.02 -2.87 -5.66
C GLN A 188 12.95 -4.41 -5.68
N ALA A 189 13.89 -5.05 -6.36
CA ALA A 189 14.00 -6.50 -6.40
C ALA A 189 14.67 -7.09 -5.13
N ASP A 190 14.71 -8.41 -5.05
CA ASP A 190 15.45 -9.19 -4.04
C ASP A 190 16.95 -8.86 -3.95
N THR A 191 17.53 -8.33 -5.04
CA THR A 191 18.93 -7.89 -5.09
C THR A 191 19.18 -6.50 -4.50
N GLY A 192 18.14 -5.77 -4.08
CA GLY A 192 18.24 -4.38 -3.61
C GLY A 192 18.31 -3.33 -4.72
N LEU A 193 18.50 -3.75 -5.96
CA LEU A 193 18.43 -2.92 -7.18
C LEU A 193 16.98 -2.74 -7.66
N TYR A 194 16.76 -1.72 -8.48
CA TYR A 194 15.44 -1.28 -8.92
C TYR A 194 15.14 -1.66 -10.37
N PHE A 195 13.87 -2.04 -10.57
CA PHE A 195 13.19 -2.22 -11.85
C PHE A 195 13.24 -0.90 -12.63
N ALA A 196 13.70 -0.95 -13.87
CA ALA A 196 13.94 0.24 -14.66
C ALA A 196 13.76 -0.02 -16.16
N ARG A 197 13.29 1.01 -16.88
CA ARG A 197 13.36 1.07 -18.34
C ARG A 197 14.83 1.17 -18.74
N CYS A 198 15.22 0.44 -19.78
CA CYS A 198 16.59 0.36 -20.25
C CYS A 198 16.60 0.48 -21.78
N ASN A 199 16.98 1.65 -22.29
CA ASN A 199 17.05 1.92 -23.72
C ASN A 199 18.30 1.28 -24.32
N GLY A 200 18.14 0.46 -25.35
CA GLY A 200 19.24 -0.15 -26.10
C GLY A 200 19.99 -1.23 -25.32
N CYS A 201 19.47 -1.63 -24.16
CA CYS A 201 20.11 -2.61 -23.30
C CYS A 201 19.98 -4.04 -23.82
N GLN A 202 19.13 -4.28 -24.82
CA GLN A 202 18.91 -5.59 -25.41
C GLN A 202 19.23 -5.57 -26.90
N LYS A 203 20.26 -6.30 -27.33
CA LYS A 203 20.70 -6.33 -28.74
C LYS A 203 19.85 -7.21 -29.65
N THR A 204 19.14 -8.18 -29.09
CA THR A 204 18.44 -9.23 -29.85
C THR A 204 16.92 -9.10 -29.80
N VAL A 205 16.38 -7.87 -29.88
CA VAL A 205 14.94 -7.63 -29.88
C VAL A 205 14.34 -7.77 -31.29
N ASN A 206 13.43 -8.72 -31.48
CA ASN A 206 12.78 -8.99 -32.78
C ASN A 206 11.87 -7.85 -33.27
N ASN A 207 11.21 -7.16 -32.35
CA ASN A 207 10.16 -6.17 -32.65
C ASN A 207 10.67 -4.71 -32.66
N LYS A 208 12.00 -4.52 -32.73
CA LYS A 208 12.69 -3.22 -32.89
C LYS A 208 12.33 -2.11 -31.89
N PHE A 209 11.63 -2.38 -30.80
CA PHE A 209 11.53 -1.41 -29.70
C PHE A 209 12.85 -1.40 -28.91
N PRO A 210 13.44 -0.23 -28.64
CA PRO A 210 14.72 -0.15 -27.94
C PRO A 210 14.60 -0.33 -26.42
N ASP A 211 13.39 -0.15 -25.87
CA ASP A 211 13.18 -0.07 -24.42
C ASP A 211 12.74 -1.42 -23.83
N THR A 212 13.63 -2.06 -23.07
CA THR A 212 13.33 -3.25 -22.26
C THR A 212 13.26 -2.91 -20.77
N VAL A 213 12.80 -3.86 -19.95
CA VAL A 213 12.84 -3.73 -18.49
C VAL A 213 13.98 -4.56 -17.91
N THR A 214 14.79 -3.92 -17.08
CA THR A 214 15.91 -4.56 -16.36
C THR A 214 15.90 -4.16 -14.88
N VAL A 215 16.75 -4.80 -14.08
CA VAL A 215 16.95 -4.49 -12.65
C VAL A 215 18.40 -4.11 -12.42
N HIS A 216 18.69 -2.80 -12.43
CA HIS A 216 20.08 -2.32 -12.43
C HIS A 216 20.32 -1.01 -11.67
N VAL A 217 19.26 -0.24 -11.42
CA VAL A 217 19.37 1.05 -10.74
C VAL A 217 19.59 0.83 -9.24
N LYS A 218 20.45 1.63 -8.60
CA LYS A 218 20.84 1.46 -7.20
C LYS A 218 19.96 2.23 -6.20
N ALA A 219 19.34 3.32 -6.64
CA ALA A 219 18.52 4.19 -5.81
C ALA A 219 17.33 4.71 -6.63
N PRO A 220 16.15 4.94 -6.02
CA PRO A 220 14.92 5.24 -6.75
C PRO A 220 14.81 6.71 -7.18
N THR A 221 15.87 7.23 -7.79
CA THR A 221 16.07 8.66 -8.05
C THR A 221 15.97 9.02 -9.53
N GLU A 222 15.96 8.03 -10.42
CA GLU A 222 16.01 8.24 -11.85
C GLU A 222 14.60 8.22 -12.45
N THR A 223 14.35 9.03 -13.46
CA THR A 223 13.02 9.07 -14.10
C THR A 223 12.65 7.73 -14.73
N TYR A 224 13.63 6.97 -15.22
CA TYR A 224 13.42 5.70 -15.91
C TYR A 224 13.28 4.48 -14.96
N ASP A 225 13.48 4.64 -13.65
CA ASP A 225 13.13 3.63 -12.65
C ASP A 225 11.82 3.94 -11.90
N GLN A 226 11.24 5.11 -12.17
CA GLN A 226 9.97 5.57 -11.61
C GLN A 226 8.83 5.37 -12.62
N PHE A 227 7.78 4.67 -12.18
CA PHE A 227 6.63 4.34 -13.00
C PHE A 227 5.37 4.92 -12.39
N GLU A 228 4.60 5.65 -13.20
CA GLU A 228 3.26 6.09 -12.80
C GLU A 228 2.30 4.89 -12.86
N VAL A 229 1.65 4.62 -11.72
CA VAL A 229 0.67 3.53 -11.59
C VAL A 229 -0.70 4.02 -12.03
N ARG A 230 -1.19 3.50 -13.17
CA ARG A 230 -2.55 3.76 -13.67
C ARG A 230 -3.50 2.66 -13.23
N GLU A 231 -4.66 3.02 -12.69
CA GLU A 231 -5.73 2.07 -12.38
C GLU A 231 -6.50 1.68 -13.64
N MET A 232 -6.68 0.37 -13.86
CA MET A 232 -7.34 -0.18 -15.05
C MET A 232 -8.71 -0.80 -14.75
N GLY A 233 -9.17 -0.73 -13.49
CA GLY A 233 -10.35 -1.45 -13.01
C GLY A 233 -10.07 -2.93 -12.72
N GLY A 234 -11.02 -3.61 -12.05
CA GLY A 234 -10.89 -5.03 -11.72
C GLY A 234 -9.68 -5.39 -10.84
N GLY A 235 -9.14 -4.43 -10.09
CA GLY A 235 -7.91 -4.60 -9.30
C GLY A 235 -6.61 -4.62 -10.10
N LYS A 236 -6.66 -4.32 -11.41
CA LYS A 236 -5.49 -4.28 -12.29
C LYS A 236 -4.90 -2.87 -12.38
N ILE A 237 -3.63 -2.83 -12.73
CA ILE A 237 -2.85 -1.62 -12.96
C ILE A 237 -2.11 -1.69 -14.30
N ALA A 238 -1.69 -0.53 -14.80
CA ALA A 238 -0.65 -0.41 -15.82
C ALA A 238 0.49 0.46 -15.28
N LEU A 239 1.73 0.17 -15.66
CA LEU A 239 2.91 0.92 -15.23
C LEU A 239 3.40 1.79 -16.39
N LYS A 240 3.17 3.10 -16.31
CA LYS A 240 3.61 4.06 -17.32
C LYS A 240 5.02 4.53 -17.01
N SER A 241 5.92 4.42 -17.98
CA SER A 241 7.32 4.84 -17.88
C SER A 241 7.48 6.32 -18.28
N ASP A 242 8.68 6.86 -18.09
CA ASP A 242 9.05 8.25 -18.39
C ASP A 242 8.97 8.60 -19.87
N ASN A 243 9.11 7.61 -20.76
CA ASN A 243 8.93 7.80 -22.21
C ASN A 243 7.44 7.86 -22.65
N GLY A 244 6.51 7.83 -21.68
CA GLY A 244 5.07 7.90 -21.93
C GLY A 244 4.40 6.56 -22.28
N LYS A 245 5.18 5.50 -22.50
CA LYS A 245 4.69 4.15 -22.83
C LYS A 245 4.52 3.29 -21.60
N TYR A 246 3.88 2.14 -21.77
CA TYR A 246 3.56 1.21 -20.70
C TYR A 246 4.44 -0.03 -20.72
N VAL A 247 4.78 -0.50 -19.52
CA VAL A 247 5.35 -1.82 -19.29
C VAL A 247 4.36 -2.88 -19.78
N ALA A 248 4.83 -3.81 -20.59
CA ALA A 248 4.01 -4.88 -21.09
C ALA A 248 4.80 -6.18 -21.24
N ARG A 249 4.08 -7.31 -21.09
CA ARG A 249 4.58 -8.64 -21.43
C ARG A 249 4.72 -8.78 -22.94
N CYS A 250 5.86 -9.28 -23.36
CA CYS A 250 6.21 -9.51 -24.76
C CYS A 250 6.71 -10.94 -24.92
N ASN A 251 5.95 -11.76 -25.65
CA ASN A 251 6.26 -13.16 -25.89
C ASN A 251 7.18 -13.31 -27.11
N GLY A 252 8.31 -13.99 -26.95
CA GLY A 252 9.27 -14.26 -28.03
C GLY A 252 10.02 -13.02 -28.55
N CYS A 253 9.94 -11.90 -27.83
CA CYS A 253 10.48 -10.64 -28.31
C CYS A 253 12.00 -10.51 -28.17
N ILE A 254 12.61 -11.28 -27.26
CA ILE A 254 14.06 -11.38 -27.10
C ILE A 254 14.52 -12.73 -27.65
N VAL A 255 15.29 -12.71 -28.75
CA VAL A 255 15.81 -13.92 -29.40
C VAL A 255 16.76 -14.65 -28.46
N GLY A 256 16.51 -15.96 -28.29
CA GLY A 256 17.31 -16.84 -27.45
C GLY A 256 17.10 -16.63 -25.95
N SER A 257 16.12 -15.84 -25.54
CA SER A 257 15.76 -15.69 -24.12
C SER A 257 15.46 -17.05 -23.48
N LYS A 258 15.96 -17.25 -22.26
CA LYS A 258 15.63 -18.45 -21.45
C LYS A 258 14.15 -18.51 -21.07
N GLN A 259 13.49 -17.35 -21.00
CA GLN A 259 12.06 -17.24 -20.74
C GLN A 259 11.37 -16.65 -21.95
N PRO A 260 10.28 -17.26 -22.45
CA PRO A 260 9.59 -16.76 -23.65
C PRO A 260 8.92 -15.41 -23.38
N ASP A 261 8.44 -15.17 -22.16
CA ASP A 261 7.77 -13.95 -21.77
C ASP A 261 8.71 -12.98 -21.07
N THR A 262 8.95 -11.83 -21.71
CA THR A 262 9.85 -10.76 -21.24
C THR A 262 9.05 -9.49 -20.97
N LEU A 263 9.56 -8.57 -20.14
CA LEU A 263 8.94 -7.26 -19.98
C LEU A 263 9.68 -6.19 -20.79
N ALA A 264 8.91 -5.36 -21.48
CA ALA A 264 9.41 -4.23 -22.26
C ALA A 264 8.51 -3.01 -22.09
N VAL A 265 9.01 -1.83 -22.44
CA VAL A 265 8.26 -0.57 -22.37
C VAL A 265 7.97 -0.10 -23.79
N HIS A 266 6.86 -0.56 -24.36
CA HIS A 266 6.63 -0.38 -25.80
C HIS A 266 5.17 -0.14 -26.21
N VAL A 267 4.22 -0.30 -25.28
CA VAL A 267 2.79 -0.20 -25.58
C VAL A 267 2.28 1.22 -25.31
N ASP A 268 1.49 1.77 -26.22
CA ASP A 268 0.84 3.07 -26.04
C ASP A 268 -0.55 2.95 -25.37
N ASP A 269 -1.26 1.84 -25.63
CA ASP A 269 -2.58 1.56 -25.06
C ASP A 269 -2.50 0.63 -23.82
N PRO A 270 -2.73 1.14 -22.59
CA PRO A 270 -2.71 0.32 -21.38
C PRO A 270 -3.91 -0.64 -21.25
N ALA A 271 -4.92 -0.54 -22.12
CA ALA A 271 -6.08 -1.43 -22.10
C ALA A 271 -5.74 -2.85 -22.59
N ALA A 272 -4.63 -3.04 -23.31
CA ALA A 272 -4.17 -4.34 -23.74
C ALA A 272 -3.90 -5.26 -22.53
N ALA A 273 -4.42 -6.50 -22.56
CA ALA A 273 -4.32 -7.43 -21.43
C ALA A 273 -2.87 -7.66 -20.98
N TYR A 274 -1.93 -7.76 -21.93
CA TYR A 274 -0.51 -7.97 -21.68
C TYR A 274 0.22 -6.72 -21.16
N ALA A 275 -0.42 -5.54 -21.13
CA ALA A 275 0.08 -4.31 -20.50
C ALA A 275 -0.49 -4.10 -19.08
N GLN A 276 -1.32 -5.03 -18.60
CA GLN A 276 -1.95 -4.96 -17.29
C GLN A 276 -1.37 -5.99 -16.33
N PHE A 277 -1.27 -5.58 -15.07
CA PHE A 277 -0.84 -6.43 -13.98
C PHE A 277 -1.83 -6.37 -12.84
N LYS A 278 -2.06 -7.47 -12.15
CA LYS A 278 -2.77 -7.49 -10.87
C LYS A 278 -1.75 -7.52 -9.74
N PRO A 279 -1.65 -6.47 -8.92
CA PRO A 279 -0.80 -6.49 -7.75
C PRO A 279 -1.32 -7.48 -6.71
N VAL A 280 -0.44 -8.31 -6.19
CA VAL A 280 -0.77 -9.29 -5.14
C VAL A 280 0.11 -9.02 -3.93
N LEU A 281 -0.51 -8.68 -2.80
CA LEU A 281 0.19 -8.55 -1.52
C LEU A 281 0.57 -9.95 -1.03
N LEU A 282 1.86 -10.15 -0.79
CA LEU A 282 2.41 -11.45 -0.38
C LEU A 282 2.42 -11.60 1.14
N ASN A 283 2.61 -12.84 1.60
CA ASN A 283 2.63 -13.15 3.03
C ASN A 283 3.79 -12.47 3.80
N ASN A 284 4.83 -12.03 3.08
CA ASN A 284 5.97 -11.27 3.58
C ASN A 284 5.81 -9.74 3.47
N GLY A 285 4.63 -9.29 3.06
CA GLY A 285 4.26 -7.89 2.84
C GLY A 285 4.84 -7.27 1.56
N LYS A 286 5.68 -7.98 0.81
CA LYS A 286 6.10 -7.53 -0.52
C LYS A 286 4.96 -7.69 -1.53
N TRP A 287 5.14 -7.12 -2.72
CA TRP A 287 4.18 -7.23 -3.80
C TRP A 287 4.69 -8.14 -4.91
N ALA A 288 3.79 -8.89 -5.53
CA ALA A 288 4.01 -9.51 -6.82
C ALA A 288 3.11 -8.85 -7.87
N LEU A 289 3.51 -8.94 -9.14
CA LEU A 289 2.74 -8.42 -10.27
C LEU A 289 2.32 -9.59 -11.15
N GLU A 290 1.07 -10.04 -11.01
CA GLU A 290 0.48 -11.11 -11.81
C GLU A 290 0.13 -10.57 -13.19
N SER A 291 0.56 -11.25 -14.26
CA SER A 291 0.29 -10.90 -15.65
C SER A 291 -1.02 -11.51 -16.16
N ASP A 292 -1.37 -11.22 -17.41
CA ASP A 292 -2.47 -11.87 -18.15
C ASP A 292 -2.32 -13.39 -18.33
N THR A 293 -1.14 -13.95 -18.10
CA THR A 293 -0.89 -15.40 -18.19
C THR A 293 -1.08 -16.14 -16.86
N GLY A 294 -1.39 -15.43 -15.76
CA GLY A 294 -1.42 -15.97 -14.40
C GLY A 294 -0.04 -16.21 -13.77
N LYS A 295 1.05 -15.91 -14.52
CA LYS A 295 2.42 -15.90 -14.00
C LYS A 295 2.84 -14.50 -13.56
N TYR A 296 3.89 -14.42 -12.76
CA TYR A 296 4.32 -13.18 -12.12
C TYR A 296 5.59 -12.59 -12.74
N ALA A 297 5.64 -11.25 -12.77
CA ALA A 297 6.84 -10.51 -13.14
C ALA A 297 7.98 -10.80 -12.17
N ALA A 298 9.13 -11.19 -12.73
CA ALA A 298 10.24 -11.76 -12.00
C ALA A 298 11.58 -11.30 -12.59
N ARG A 299 12.50 -10.92 -11.70
CA ARG A 299 13.91 -10.74 -12.05
C ARG A 299 14.47 -12.05 -12.58
N CYS A 300 15.24 -11.98 -13.65
CA CYS A 300 15.85 -13.13 -14.29
C CYS A 300 17.30 -12.81 -14.64
N ASN A 301 18.22 -13.43 -13.90
CA ASN A 301 19.66 -13.23 -14.05
C ASN A 301 20.20 -14.01 -15.26
N ASN A 302 20.88 -13.31 -16.16
CA ASN A 302 21.46 -13.86 -17.39
C ASN A 302 20.44 -14.68 -18.21
N CYS A 303 19.21 -14.17 -18.30
CA CYS A 303 18.13 -14.81 -19.06
C CYS A 303 17.97 -14.26 -20.47
N SER A 304 18.47 -13.05 -20.73
CA SER A 304 18.37 -12.38 -22.02
C SER A 304 19.76 -12.33 -22.68
N PRO A 305 20.00 -13.10 -23.75
CA PRO A 305 21.29 -13.07 -24.46
C PRO A 305 21.60 -11.69 -25.02
N GLY A 306 22.84 -11.23 -24.89
CA GLY A 306 23.25 -9.93 -25.41
C GLY A 306 22.66 -8.72 -24.66
N ALA A 307 22.07 -8.94 -23.48
CA ALA A 307 21.70 -7.86 -22.57
C ALA A 307 22.96 -7.19 -21.99
N SER A 308 22.97 -5.86 -21.92
CA SER A 308 24.02 -5.11 -21.21
C SER A 308 23.88 -5.19 -19.69
N GLN A 309 22.67 -5.51 -19.21
CA GLN A 309 22.36 -5.71 -17.80
C GLN A 309 22.09 -7.19 -17.55
N ALA A 310 22.77 -7.79 -16.57
CA ALA A 310 22.62 -9.20 -16.23
C ALA A 310 21.18 -9.53 -15.76
N ASN A 311 20.57 -8.63 -15.00
CA ASN A 311 19.22 -8.82 -14.47
C ASN A 311 18.18 -8.20 -15.41
N THR A 312 17.50 -9.04 -16.18
CA THR A 312 16.33 -8.65 -16.97
C THR A 312 15.04 -8.98 -16.23
N VAL A 313 13.89 -8.45 -16.67
CA VAL A 313 12.58 -8.81 -16.09
C VAL A 313 11.78 -9.64 -17.08
N THR A 314 11.23 -10.74 -16.59
CA THR A 314 10.49 -11.75 -17.36
C THR A 314 9.22 -12.14 -16.61
N VAL A 315 8.32 -12.87 -17.26
CA VAL A 315 7.05 -13.31 -16.66
C VAL A 315 7.05 -14.83 -16.62
N HIS A 316 7.58 -15.40 -15.54
CA HIS A 316 7.78 -16.86 -15.46
C HIS A 316 7.49 -17.46 -14.07
N ALA A 317 7.54 -16.66 -13.01
CA ALA A 317 7.26 -17.15 -11.66
C ALA A 317 5.82 -17.63 -11.53
N THR A 318 5.61 -18.68 -10.74
CA THR A 318 4.30 -19.33 -10.55
C THR A 318 3.82 -19.26 -9.10
N ASP A 319 4.74 -19.18 -8.13
CA ASP A 319 4.46 -19.01 -6.71
C ASP A 319 5.37 -17.93 -6.11
N PRO A 320 4.95 -16.65 -6.14
CA PRO A 320 5.76 -15.54 -5.65
C PRO A 320 5.99 -15.59 -4.13
N ASN A 321 5.25 -16.40 -3.37
CA ASN A 321 5.56 -16.58 -1.93
C ASN A 321 6.82 -17.42 -1.70
N LYS A 322 7.21 -18.24 -2.68
CA LYS A 322 8.42 -19.10 -2.62
C LYS A 322 9.57 -18.57 -3.49
N GLU A 323 9.27 -17.73 -4.47
CA GLU A 323 10.23 -17.24 -5.46
C GLU A 323 10.63 -15.79 -5.17
N ALA A 324 11.71 -15.59 -4.42
CA ALA A 324 12.15 -14.25 -3.98
C ALA A 324 12.35 -13.25 -5.12
N TYR A 325 12.78 -13.70 -6.30
CA TYR A 325 12.98 -12.89 -7.49
C TYR A 325 11.69 -12.36 -8.12
N ALA A 326 10.52 -12.80 -7.67
CA ALA A 326 9.21 -12.29 -8.08
C ALA A 326 8.57 -11.34 -7.04
N GLN A 327 9.34 -10.96 -6.02
CA GLN A 327 8.87 -10.15 -4.90
C GLN A 327 9.49 -8.75 -4.96
N TRP A 328 8.64 -7.74 -4.94
CA TRP A 328 9.02 -6.34 -5.11
C TRP A 328 8.72 -5.55 -3.84
N ASN A 329 9.69 -4.78 -3.35
CA ASN A 329 9.39 -3.68 -2.42
C ASN A 329 8.97 -2.47 -3.24
N ILE A 330 8.06 -1.67 -2.67
CA ILE A 330 7.64 -0.40 -3.27
C ILE A 330 8.45 0.71 -2.63
N ALA A 331 9.14 1.50 -3.45
CA ALA A 331 9.66 2.80 -3.04
C ALA A 331 8.79 3.88 -3.66
N TYR A 332 8.35 4.83 -2.84
CA TYR A 332 7.55 5.97 -3.29
C TYR A 332 8.47 7.00 -3.94
N ALA A 333 8.15 7.36 -5.17
CA ALA A 333 8.84 8.43 -5.86
C ALA A 333 8.13 9.76 -5.57
N PRO A 334 8.88 10.87 -5.39
CA PRO A 334 8.30 12.19 -5.25
C PRO A 334 7.56 12.67 -6.51
#